data_AF-A0ABD2AF05-F1
#
_entry.id   AF-A0ABD2AF05-F1
#
_cell.length_a   1.000
_cell.length_b   1.000
_cell.length_c   1.000
_cell.angle_alpha   90.00
_cell.angle_beta   90.00
_cell.angle_gamma   90.00
#
_symmetry.space_group_name_H-M   'P 1'
#
loop_
_entity.id
_entity.type
_entity.pdbx_description
1 polymer ?
#
loop_
_entity_poly.entity_id
_entity_poly.type
_entity_poly.pdbx_seq_one_letter_code
_entity_poly.pdbx_strand_id
1 'polypeptide(L)'
;MDPRSNKPYDFIAFSRNLTEEIKKTRAMQMMWFQTYGPLLDEYKNVEKEMTELCEKKQVTVVDHISIKDERSCLPTPETSNSEYGWLASKPEFQLEIYGPYTIDQLNPMETEILLQGNIPMLAPGKGLIR
;
A
#
# COMPACT_ATOMS: atom_id res chain seq x y z
N MET A 1 32.43 -6.67 49.44
CA MET A 1 32.97 -5.45 50.08
C MET A 1 32.11 -5.18 51.28
N ASP A 2 32.69 -5.23 52.48
CA ASP A 2 31.99 -5.04 53.74
C ASP A 2 31.86 -3.53 53.99
N PRO A 3 30.65 -2.93 54.02
CA PRO A 3 30.49 -1.47 54.14
C PRO A 3 30.92 -0.91 55.51
N ARG A 4 31.44 -1.76 56.40
CA ARG A 4 31.83 -1.45 57.77
C ARG A 4 33.35 -1.51 58.00
N SER A 5 34.18 -1.87 57.01
CA SER A 5 35.64 -1.85 57.18
C SER A 5 36.18 -0.42 57.14
N ASN A 6 36.66 0.07 58.29
CA ASN A 6 37.14 1.45 58.46
C ASN A 6 38.60 1.63 58.01
N LYS A 7 39.01 0.97 56.92
CA LYS A 7 40.38 1.06 56.40
C LYS A 7 40.44 2.23 55.40
N PRO A 8 41.31 3.24 55.60
CA PRO A 8 41.37 4.43 54.73
C PRO A 8 41.66 4.11 53.26
N TYR A 9 42.38 3.02 52.98
CA TYR A 9 42.66 2.55 51.63
C TYR A 9 41.41 2.03 50.89
N ASP A 10 40.39 1.56 51.60
CA ASP A 10 39.17 1.02 51.00
C ASP A 10 38.32 2.14 50.38
N PHE A 11 38.31 3.35 50.98
CA PHE A 11 37.57 4.50 50.47
C PHE A 11 38.18 5.12 49.21
N ILE A 12 39.51 5.18 49.12
CA ILE A 12 40.23 5.69 47.95
C ILE A 12 40.06 4.73 46.77
N ALA A 13 40.14 3.42 47.02
CA ALA A 13 39.87 2.40 46.01
C ALA A 13 38.40 2.47 45.55
N PHE A 14 37.45 2.65 46.47
CA PHE A 14 36.04 2.79 46.16
C PHE A 14 35.75 4.02 45.29
N SER A 15 36.25 5.20 45.66
CA SER A 15 36.02 6.44 44.90
C SER A 15 36.67 6.37 43.51
N ARG A 16 37.86 5.77 43.38
CA ARG A 16 38.49 5.49 42.10
C ARG A 16 37.65 4.55 41.24
N ASN A 17 37.15 3.45 41.81
CA ASN A 17 36.31 2.51 41.08
C ASN A 17 34.99 3.18 40.63
N LEU A 18 34.36 3.97 41.49
CA LEU A 18 33.15 4.71 41.16
C LEU A 18 33.38 5.70 40.01
N THR A 19 34.47 6.45 40.04
CA THR A 19 34.79 7.41 38.97
C THR A 19 35.10 6.72 37.65
N GLU A 20 35.78 5.57 37.66
CA GLU A 20 36.01 4.77 36.46
C GLU A 20 34.71 4.19 35.88
N GLU A 21 33.79 3.70 36.72
CA GLU A 21 32.48 3.23 36.26
C GLU A 21 31.64 4.38 35.66
N ILE A 22 31.68 5.58 36.25
CA ILE A 22 31.03 6.77 35.67
C ILE A 22 31.61 7.12 34.29
N LYS A 23 32.93 7.01 34.11
CA LYS A 23 33.56 7.25 32.80
C LYS A 23 33.13 6.19 31.77
N LYS A 24 33.13 4.91 32.15
CA LYS A 24 32.72 3.81 31.27
C LYS A 24 31.26 3.95 30.84
N THR A 25 30.37 4.24 31.78
CA THR A 25 28.94 4.42 31.51
C THR A 25 28.70 5.60 30.56
N ARG A 26 29.38 6.73 30.75
CA ARG A 26 29.32 7.86 29.81
C ARG A 26 29.83 7.50 28.41
N ALA A 27 30.95 6.80 28.32
CA ALA A 27 31.49 6.35 27.04
C ALA A 27 30.51 5.40 26.33
N MET A 28 29.91 4.46 27.07
CA MET A 28 28.90 3.56 26.54
C MET A 28 27.65 4.30 26.06
N GLN A 29 27.18 5.31 26.80
CA GLN A 29 26.08 6.16 26.37
C GLN A 29 26.41 6.89 25.06
N MET A 30 27.60 7.48 24.95
CA MET A 30 28.03 8.15 23.72
C MET A 30 28.09 7.19 22.53
N MET A 31 28.66 6.00 22.70
CA MET A 31 28.70 4.97 21.66
C MET A 31 27.28 4.55 21.24
N TRP A 32 26.38 4.38 22.22
CA TRP A 32 24.99 4.05 21.95
C TRP A 32 24.31 5.15 21.11
N PHE A 33 24.45 6.42 21.50
CA PHE A 33 23.89 7.55 20.75
C PHE A 33 24.48 7.66 19.34
N GLN A 34 25.79 7.41 19.16
CA GLN A 34 26.40 7.41 17.83
C GLN A 34 25.86 6.28 16.95
N THR A 35 25.62 5.10 17.53
CA THR A 35 25.19 3.92 16.79
C THR A 35 23.70 3.99 16.44
N TYR A 36 22.86 4.41 17.39
CA TYR A 36 21.39 4.33 17.27
C TYR A 36 20.72 5.70 17.06
N GLY A 37 21.43 6.81 17.27
CA GLY A 37 20.91 8.15 17.00
C GLY A 37 20.42 8.33 15.57
N PRO A 38 21.22 7.99 14.54
CA PRO A 38 20.79 8.10 13.14
C PRO A 38 19.54 7.26 12.84
N LEU A 39 19.46 6.05 13.39
CA LEU A 39 18.32 5.16 13.20
C LEU A 39 17.02 5.76 13.79
N LEU A 40 17.12 6.44 14.94
CA LEU A 40 15.98 7.12 15.53
C LEU A 40 15.50 8.30 14.70
N ASP A 41 16.42 9.01 14.03
CA ASP A 41 16.07 10.12 13.15
C ASP A 41 15.45 9.62 11.83
N GLU A 42 15.96 8.52 11.27
CA GLU A 42 15.35 7.84 10.13
C GLU A 42 13.93 7.37 10.46
N TYR A 43 13.73 6.74 11.63
CA TYR A 43 12.42 6.30 12.08
C TYR A 43 11.40 7.46 12.12
N LYS A 44 11.80 8.62 12.66
CA LYS A 44 10.94 9.82 12.70
C LYS A 44 10.62 10.34 11.30
N ASN A 45 11.54 10.23 10.35
CA ASN A 45 11.29 10.66 8.97
C ASN A 45 10.27 9.73 8.30
N VAL A 46 10.43 8.42 8.45
CA VAL A 46 9.48 7.43 7.93
C VAL A 46 8.09 7.59 8.55
N GLU A 47 8.02 7.84 9.86
CA GLU A 47 6.77 8.11 10.57
C GLU A 47 6.04 9.32 9.96
N LYS A 48 6.77 10.42 9.69
CA LYS A 48 6.21 11.59 9.01
C LYS A 48 5.71 11.27 7.60
N GLU A 49 6.50 10.60 6.78
CA GLU A 49 6.11 10.21 5.42
C GLU A 49 4.84 9.35 5.42
N MET A 50 4.74 8.40 6.36
CA MET A 50 3.53 7.58 6.53
C MET A 50 2.33 8.43 6.91
N THR A 51 2.47 9.36 7.86
CA THR A 51 1.36 10.25 8.24
C THR A 51 0.89 11.10 7.05
N GLU A 52 1.82 11.67 6.27
CA GLU A 52 1.47 12.45 5.09
C GLU A 52 0.77 11.60 4.01
N LEU A 53 1.20 10.36 3.80
CA LEU A 53 0.55 9.44 2.87
C LEU A 53 -0.85 9.03 3.34
N CYS A 54 -1.02 8.80 4.64
CA CYS A 54 -2.32 8.50 5.24
C CYS A 54 -3.29 9.67 5.06
N GLU A 55 -2.85 10.91 5.32
CA GLU A 55 -3.66 12.10 5.10
C GLU A 55 -4.04 12.27 3.62
N LYS A 56 -3.07 12.14 2.70
CA LYS A 56 -3.33 12.21 1.25
C LYS A 56 -4.32 11.13 0.77
N LYS A 57 -4.21 9.91 1.29
CA LYS A 57 -5.13 8.81 0.94
C LYS A 57 -6.51 8.95 1.58
N GLN A 58 -6.63 9.50 2.78
CA GLN A 58 -7.94 9.79 3.36
C GLN A 58 -8.71 10.80 2.52
N VAL A 59 -8.03 11.83 1.99
CA VAL A 59 -8.65 12.81 1.10
C VAL A 59 -9.17 12.14 -0.18
N THR A 60 -8.40 11.25 -0.81
CA THR A 60 -8.85 10.58 -2.05
C THR A 60 -9.96 9.56 -1.83
N VAL A 61 -10.04 8.90 -0.66
CA VAL A 61 -11.14 7.96 -0.37
C VAL A 61 -12.48 8.69 -0.24
N VAL A 62 -12.51 9.91 0.32
CA VAL A 62 -13.75 10.70 0.39
C VAL A 62 -14.26 11.06 -1.02
N ASP A 63 -13.37 11.41 -1.94
CA ASP A 63 -13.73 11.79 -3.31
C ASP A 63 -14.23 10.59 -4.16
N HIS A 64 -13.80 9.37 -3.86
CA HIS A 64 -14.19 8.17 -4.62
C HIS A 64 -15.49 7.49 -4.14
N ILE A 65 -16.06 7.87 -2.99
CA ILE A 65 -17.30 7.26 -2.49
C ILE A 65 -18.53 7.63 -3.36
N SER A 66 -18.44 8.63 -4.22
CA SER A 66 -19.61 9.12 -4.98
C SER A 66 -19.84 8.50 -6.36
N ILE A 67 -18.96 7.61 -6.85
CA ILE A 67 -19.18 6.96 -8.15
C ILE A 67 -19.78 5.58 -7.88
N LYS A 68 -21.09 5.55 -7.63
CA LYS A 68 -21.85 4.31 -7.83
C LYS A 68 -21.67 3.91 -9.29
N ASP A 69 -21.18 2.70 -9.51
CA ASP A 69 -21.11 2.12 -10.84
C ASP A 69 -22.53 2.11 -11.45
N GLU A 70 -22.77 2.96 -12.45
CA GLU A 70 -24.05 3.05 -13.17
C GLU A 70 -24.31 1.86 -14.08
N ARG A 71 -23.39 0.88 -14.11
CA ARG A 71 -23.54 -0.35 -14.90
C ARG A 71 -24.67 -1.21 -14.34
N SER A 72 -25.83 -0.95 -14.89
CA SER A 72 -27.01 -1.80 -14.79
C SER A 72 -26.83 -2.99 -15.73
N CYS A 73 -27.03 -4.22 -15.23
CA CYS A 73 -27.13 -5.42 -16.07
C CYS A 73 -28.47 -5.49 -16.85
N LEU A 74 -29.03 -4.32 -17.19
CA LEU A 74 -30.26 -4.18 -17.94
C LEU A 74 -29.96 -3.78 -19.40
N PRO A 75 -30.78 -4.24 -20.37
CA PRO A 75 -31.92 -5.13 -20.17
C PRO A 75 -31.47 -6.57 -19.99
N THR A 76 -32.16 -7.29 -19.10
CA THR A 76 -32.00 -8.75 -18.98
C THR A 76 -32.31 -9.36 -20.35
N PRO A 77 -31.39 -10.17 -20.93
CA PRO A 77 -31.64 -10.75 -22.23
C PRO A 77 -32.89 -11.63 -22.19
N GLU A 78 -33.77 -11.50 -23.19
CA GLU A 78 -34.90 -12.40 -23.38
C GLU A 78 -34.34 -13.79 -23.69
N THR A 79 -34.17 -14.59 -22.65
CA THR A 79 -33.76 -15.99 -22.76
C THR A 79 -35.00 -16.84 -23.05
N SER A 80 -34.86 -17.89 -23.87
CA SER A 80 -35.97 -18.78 -24.24
C SER A 80 -36.67 -19.42 -23.04
N ASN A 81 -35.97 -19.50 -21.90
CA ASN A 81 -36.52 -19.78 -20.58
C ASN A 81 -36.45 -18.51 -19.72
N SER A 82 -37.56 -17.77 -19.64
CA SER A 82 -37.76 -16.59 -18.77
C SER A 82 -37.38 -16.80 -17.29
N GLU A 83 -37.19 -18.05 -16.87
CA GLU A 83 -36.78 -18.46 -15.53
C GLU A 83 -35.35 -18.03 -15.16
N TYR A 84 -34.41 -18.04 -16.10
CA TYR A 84 -33.01 -17.71 -15.81
C TYR A 84 -32.83 -16.23 -15.49
N GLY A 85 -33.53 -15.34 -16.21
CA GLY A 85 -33.52 -13.91 -15.95
C GLY A 85 -34.15 -13.57 -14.58
N TRP A 86 -35.24 -14.25 -14.23
CA TRP A 86 -35.87 -14.08 -12.91
C TRP A 86 -34.96 -14.51 -11.77
N LEU A 87 -34.27 -15.66 -11.90
CA LEU A 87 -33.36 -16.14 -10.87
C LEU A 87 -32.17 -15.19 -10.64
N ALA A 88 -31.59 -14.65 -11.71
CA ALA A 88 -30.48 -13.71 -11.65
C ALA A 88 -30.86 -12.33 -11.08
N SER A 89 -32.15 -11.96 -11.10
CA SER A 89 -32.64 -10.71 -10.50
C SER A 89 -32.78 -10.76 -8.98
N LYS A 90 -32.79 -11.96 -8.38
CA LYS A 90 -32.91 -12.13 -6.94
C LYS A 90 -31.61 -11.72 -6.25
N PRO A 91 -31.67 -11.01 -5.11
CA PRO A 91 -30.49 -10.52 -4.41
C PRO A 91 -29.58 -11.66 -3.90
N GLU A 92 -30.15 -12.83 -3.59
CA GLU A 92 -29.42 -14.03 -3.16
C GLU A 92 -28.49 -14.60 -4.24
N PHE A 93 -28.73 -14.26 -5.51
CA PHE A 93 -27.96 -14.72 -6.67
C PHE A 93 -27.10 -13.60 -7.26
N GLN A 94 -27.17 -12.39 -6.69
CA GLN A 94 -26.26 -11.31 -7.04
C GLN A 94 -24.90 -11.58 -6.38
N LEU A 95 -23.83 -11.47 -7.16
CA LEU A 95 -22.47 -11.63 -6.64
C LEU A 95 -22.16 -10.45 -5.70
N GLU A 96 -21.67 -10.77 -4.51
CA GLU A 96 -21.17 -9.78 -3.56
C GLU A 96 -19.94 -9.07 -4.16
N ILE A 97 -19.98 -7.74 -4.18
CA ILE A 97 -18.93 -6.92 -4.77
C ILE A 97 -17.79 -6.78 -3.75
N TYR A 98 -16.77 -7.63 -3.86
CA TYR A 98 -15.59 -7.64 -2.99
C TYR A 98 -14.49 -6.65 -3.43
N GLY A 99 -14.88 -5.45 -3.86
CA GLY A 99 -13.95 -4.36 -4.17
C GLY A 99 -14.22 -3.66 -5.51
N PRO A 100 -13.43 -2.61 -5.83
CA PRO A 100 -13.57 -1.87 -7.07
C PRO A 100 -13.14 -2.75 -8.26
N TYR A 101 -14.01 -2.85 -9.27
CA TYR A 101 -13.70 -3.52 -10.52
C TYR A 101 -12.75 -2.64 -11.36
N THR A 102 -11.45 -2.93 -11.31
CA THR A 102 -10.45 -2.27 -12.16
C THR A 102 -10.49 -2.89 -13.55
N ILE A 103 -11.05 -2.17 -14.52
CA ILE A 103 -11.03 -2.55 -15.94
C ILE A 103 -9.68 -2.12 -16.52
N ASP A 104 -8.64 -2.88 -16.21
CA ASP A 104 -7.34 -2.66 -16.86
C ASP A 104 -7.28 -3.31 -18.26
N GLN A 105 -8.35 -3.98 -18.69
CA GLN A 105 -8.48 -4.49 -20.05
C GLN A 105 -9.30 -3.53 -20.89
N LEU A 106 -8.59 -2.78 -21.76
CA LEU A 106 -9.16 -2.14 -22.93
C LEU A 106 -10.04 -3.17 -23.66
N ASN A 107 -11.30 -2.82 -23.93
CA ASN A 107 -12.21 -3.64 -24.69
C ASN A 107 -11.59 -3.91 -26.07
N PRO A 108 -11.19 -5.15 -26.43
CA PRO A 108 -10.46 -5.41 -27.67
C PRO A 108 -11.29 -5.15 -28.93
N MET A 109 -12.58 -4.87 -28.77
CA MET A 109 -13.52 -4.52 -29.84
C MET A 109 -13.63 -3.01 -30.10
N GLU A 110 -13.11 -2.15 -29.24
CA GLU A 110 -13.22 -0.68 -29.38
C GLU A 110 -12.02 -0.04 -30.09
N THR A 111 -10.91 -0.76 -30.25
CA THR A 111 -9.75 -0.24 -31.00
C THR A 111 -9.86 -0.58 -32.47
N GLU A 112 -10.43 0.33 -33.27
CA GLU A 112 -10.16 0.37 -34.70
C GLU A 112 -8.68 0.75 -34.91
N ILE A 113 -7.82 -0.25 -35.06
CA ILE A 113 -6.42 -0.01 -35.42
C ILE A 113 -6.39 0.34 -36.91
N LEU A 114 -6.27 1.62 -37.24
CA LEU A 114 -6.07 2.08 -38.62
C LEU A 114 -4.68 1.61 -39.09
N LEU A 115 -4.63 0.55 -39.91
CA LEU A 115 -3.39 0.07 -40.51
C LEU A 115 -2.83 1.13 -41.47
N GLN A 116 -1.84 1.90 -41.03
CA GLN A 116 -1.12 2.82 -41.92
C GLN A 116 -0.12 2.06 -42.78
N GLY A 117 -0.40 1.98 -44.09
CA GLY A 117 0.48 1.39 -45.09
C GLY A 117 -0.19 1.30 -46.46
N ASN A 118 0.59 1.07 -47.52
CA ASN A 118 0.06 0.75 -48.84
C ASN A 118 -0.56 -0.65 -48.82
N ILE A 119 -1.84 -0.73 -48.48
CA ILE A 119 -2.62 -1.98 -48.50
C ILE A 119 -2.77 -2.38 -49.98
N PRO A 120 -2.32 -3.60 -50.39
CA PRO A 120 -2.52 -4.05 -51.76
C PRO A 120 -4.03 -4.16 -52.03
N MET A 121 -4.51 -3.45 -53.05
CA MET A 121 -5.90 -3.60 -53.51
C MET A 121 -6.13 -5.04 -53.97
N LEU A 122 -7.02 -5.76 -53.30
CA LEU A 122 -7.49 -7.06 -53.75
C LEU A 122 -8.37 -6.87 -55.00
N ALA A 123 -8.33 -7.86 -55.89
CA ALA A 123 -9.12 -7.88 -57.12
C ALA A 123 -10.63 -7.73 -56.82
N PRO A 124 -11.41 -7.11 -57.72
CA PRO A 124 -12.84 -6.92 -57.54
C PRO A 124 -13.54 -8.26 -57.30
N GLY A 125 -14.34 -8.33 -56.22
CA GLY A 125 -15.06 -9.53 -55.79
C GLY A 125 -14.53 -10.21 -54.52
N LYS A 126 -13.39 -9.75 -53.97
CA LYS A 126 -12.91 -10.15 -52.63
C LYS A 126 -12.80 -8.93 -51.73
N GLY A 127 -13.87 -8.57 -51.04
CA GLY A 127 -13.88 -7.51 -50.04
C GLY A 127 -13.96 -8.07 -48.63
N LEU A 128 -13.24 -7.45 -47.69
CA LEU A 128 -13.70 -7.37 -46.29
C LEU A 128 -14.81 -6.31 -46.29
N ILE A 129 -16.00 -6.72 -45.85
CA ILE A 129 -17.18 -5.86 -45.79
C ILE A 129 -16.90 -4.72 -44.79
N ARG A 130 -17.18 -3.50 -45.22
CA ARG A 130 -17.01 -2.25 -44.47
C ARG A 130 -18.15 -2.03 -43.50
#